data_AF-G3Q791-F1
#
_entry.id   AF-G3Q791-F1
#
_cell.length_a   1.000
_cell.length_b   1.000
_cell.length_c   1.000
_cell.angle_alpha   90.00
_cell.angle_beta   90.00
_cell.angle_gamma   90.00
#
_symmetry.space_group_name_H-M   'P 1'
#
loop_
_entity.id
_entity.type
_entity.pdbx_description
1 polymer ?
#
loop_
_entity_poly.entity_id
_entity_poly.type
_entity_poly.pdbx_seq_one_letter_code
_entity_poly.pdbx_strand_id
1 'polypeptide(L)'
;MEISDLREKLAIDYGPDWEFLFLNSQCYKLKVYEYTYTLCPFNQVTQQSTAGTEVSLGRWGMWEGPPKNQYGRMVYENGEPCWQGGSRSTTVTLTCGTETALRSVKEPSKCQYIMDFQTPVACQPVLKQRGIHSEL
;
A
#
# COMPACT_ATOMS: atom_id res chain seq x y z
N MET A 1 -6.09 19.85 13.10
CA MET A 1 -5.03 19.49 12.13
C MET A 1 -3.86 20.38 12.46
N GLU A 2 -2.84 19.81 13.08
CA GLU A 2 -1.67 20.59 13.51
C GLU A 2 -0.66 20.71 12.36
N ILE A 3 0.21 21.71 12.43
CA ILE A 3 1.23 21.96 11.39
C ILE A 3 2.22 20.79 11.29
N SER A 4 2.44 20.04 12.38
CA SER A 4 3.26 18.83 12.42
C SER A 4 2.74 17.74 11.48
N ASP A 5 1.45 17.43 11.54
CA ASP A 5 0.82 16.35 10.76
C ASP A 5 0.93 16.62 9.26
N LEU A 6 0.84 17.90 8.87
CA LEU A 6 1.00 18.34 7.49
C LEU A 6 2.43 18.17 6.99
N ARG A 7 3.42 18.45 7.84
CA ARG A 7 4.84 18.27 7.49
C ARG A 7 5.20 16.80 7.29
N GLU A 8 4.67 15.92 8.14
CA GLU A 8 4.87 14.47 7.98
C GLU A 8 4.27 13.97 6.68
N LYS A 9 3.05 14.39 6.34
CA LYS A 9 2.42 14.03 5.07
C LYS A 9 3.21 14.53 3.85
N LEU A 10 3.73 15.76 3.89
CA LEU A 10 4.52 16.32 2.80
C LEU A 10 5.90 15.65 2.63
N ALA A 11 6.38 14.94 3.65
CA ALA A 11 7.65 14.22 3.60
C ALA A 11 7.54 12.82 2.97
N ILE A 12 6.32 12.33 2.72
CA ILE A 12 6.09 11.01 2.13
C ILE A 12 6.45 11.05 0.64
N ASP A 13 7.19 10.04 0.20
CA ASP A 13 7.49 9.82 -1.21
C ASP A 13 6.24 9.33 -1.95
N TYR A 14 5.61 10.22 -2.70
CA TYR A 14 4.44 9.93 -3.54
C TYR A 14 4.79 9.61 -4.99
N GLY A 15 6.06 9.26 -5.26
CA GLY A 15 6.58 9.09 -6.61
C GLY A 15 7.17 10.38 -7.19
N PRO A 16 8.00 10.28 -8.24
CA PRO A 16 8.71 11.42 -8.85
C PRO A 16 7.77 12.50 -9.39
N ASP A 17 6.60 12.11 -9.88
CA ASP A 17 5.60 13.00 -10.46
C ASP A 17 4.38 13.15 -9.53
N TRP A 18 4.51 12.78 -8.25
CA TRP A 18 3.43 12.75 -7.25
C TRP A 18 2.25 11.86 -7.65
N GLU A 19 2.50 10.90 -8.52
CA GLU A 19 1.47 10.08 -9.16
C GLU A 19 0.68 9.24 -8.14
N PHE A 20 1.26 8.88 -7.00
CA PHE A 20 0.59 8.12 -5.96
C PHE A 20 -0.17 8.98 -4.93
N LEU A 21 -0.06 10.32 -5.00
CA LEU A 21 -0.65 11.23 -4.01
C LEU A 21 -2.15 11.02 -3.85
N PHE A 22 -2.88 10.70 -4.93
CA PHE A 22 -4.33 10.52 -4.89
C PHE A 22 -4.76 9.35 -4.00
N LEU A 23 -3.88 8.36 -3.76
CA LEU A 23 -4.17 7.23 -2.87
C LEU A 23 -4.12 7.64 -1.39
N ASN A 24 -3.43 8.74 -1.07
CA ASN A 24 -3.35 9.26 0.28
C ASN A 24 -4.75 9.63 0.79
N SER A 25 -5.02 9.35 2.07
CA SER A 25 -6.32 9.57 2.70
C SER A 25 -7.49 8.77 2.10
N GLN A 26 -7.23 7.82 1.19
CA GLN A 26 -8.22 6.81 0.78
C GLN A 26 -7.99 5.51 1.54
N CYS A 27 -9.05 4.73 1.73
CA CYS A 27 -8.97 3.42 2.37
C CYS A 27 -9.79 2.39 1.61
N TYR A 28 -9.21 1.21 1.41
CA TYR A 28 -9.79 0.11 0.64
C TYR A 28 -9.98 -1.09 1.54
N LYS A 29 -11.18 -1.67 1.49
CA LYS A 29 -11.58 -2.76 2.38
C LYS A 29 -11.76 -4.05 1.60
N LEU A 30 -11.33 -5.16 2.19
CA LEU A 30 -11.61 -6.51 1.70
C LEU A 30 -12.05 -7.39 2.86
N LYS A 31 -13.23 -8.02 2.72
CA LYS A 31 -13.71 -9.02 3.67
C LYS A 31 -13.23 -10.40 3.25
N VAL A 32 -12.55 -11.10 4.16
CA VAL A 32 -12.08 -12.47 3.97
C VAL A 32 -12.46 -13.27 5.22
N TYR A 33 -13.34 -14.27 5.05
CA TYR A 33 -13.95 -15.01 6.15
C TYR A 33 -14.62 -14.07 7.19
N GLU A 34 -14.16 -14.11 8.44
CA GLU A 34 -14.66 -13.33 9.57
C GLU A 34 -13.91 -11.99 9.78
N TYR A 35 -12.95 -11.68 8.92
CA TYR A 35 -12.13 -10.48 9.05
C TYR A 35 -12.38 -9.50 7.91
N THR A 36 -12.38 -8.21 8.24
CA THR A 36 -12.34 -7.10 7.29
C THR A 36 -10.98 -6.45 7.37
N TYR A 37 -10.22 -6.53 6.30
CA TYR A 37 -8.92 -5.89 6.16
C TYR A 37 -9.12 -4.51 5.56
N THR A 38 -8.47 -3.50 6.13
CA THR A 38 -8.48 -2.13 5.61
C THR A 38 -7.05 -1.71 5.30
N LEU A 39 -6.79 -1.37 4.04
CA LEU A 39 -5.56 -0.74 3.60
C LEU A 39 -5.83 0.75 3.40
N CYS A 40 -5.13 1.60 4.14
CA CYS A 40 -5.09 3.04 3.88
C CYS A 40 -3.67 3.40 3.41
N PRO A 41 -3.43 3.55 2.08
CA PRO A 41 -2.12 3.84 1.54
C PRO A 41 -1.45 5.03 2.24
N PHE A 42 -0.15 4.89 2.54
CA PHE A 42 0.66 5.90 3.23
C PHE A 42 0.27 6.20 4.68
N ASN A 43 -0.63 5.40 5.27
CA ASN A 43 -1.03 5.54 6.66
C ASN A 43 -0.84 4.22 7.41
N GLN A 44 -1.77 3.28 7.27
CA GLN A 44 -1.75 2.02 8.02
C GLN A 44 -2.60 0.94 7.38
N VAL A 45 -2.39 -0.29 7.87
CA VAL A 45 -3.20 -1.47 7.57
C VAL A 45 -3.82 -1.97 8.86
N THR A 46 -5.12 -2.26 8.84
CA THR A 46 -5.84 -2.84 9.99
C THR A 46 -6.63 -4.08 9.60
N GLN A 47 -6.88 -4.92 10.60
CA GLN A 47 -7.78 -6.06 10.53
C GLN A 47 -8.87 -5.87 11.59
N GLN A 48 -10.12 -6.00 11.20
CA GLN A 48 -11.25 -5.96 12.13
C GLN A 48 -12.02 -7.27 12.08
N SER A 49 -12.24 -7.90 13.23
CA SER A 49 -13.10 -9.09 13.35
C SER A 49 -14.58 -8.72 13.33
N THR A 50 -15.46 -9.67 13.01
CA THR A 50 -16.92 -9.49 13.14
C THR A 50 -17.38 -9.16 14.56
N ALA A 51 -16.58 -9.50 15.57
CA ALA A 51 -16.83 -9.13 16.97
C ALA A 51 -16.47 -7.66 17.29
N GLY A 52 -15.87 -6.93 16.35
CA GLY A 52 -15.51 -5.51 16.49
C GLY A 52 -14.10 -5.25 16.97
N THR A 53 -13.32 -6.29 17.31
CA THR A 53 -11.91 -6.15 17.68
C THR A 53 -11.10 -5.73 16.45
N GLU A 54 -10.43 -4.57 16.54
CA GLU A 54 -9.50 -4.09 15.52
C GLU A 54 -8.06 -4.31 15.97
N VAL A 55 -7.21 -4.76 15.05
CA VAL A 55 -5.78 -5.01 15.24
C VAL A 55 -5.01 -4.29 14.14
N SER A 56 -3.94 -3.58 14.52
CA SER A 56 -3.04 -2.95 13.54
C SER A 56 -2.09 -4.00 12.94
N LEU A 57 -2.05 -4.07 11.60
CA LEU A 57 -1.16 -4.95 10.85
C LEU A 57 0.11 -4.24 10.33
N GLY A 58 0.27 -2.95 10.65
CA GLY A 58 1.42 -2.15 10.29
C GLY A 58 1.05 -0.70 9.95
N ARG A 59 2.03 0.19 10.09
CA ARG A 59 2.02 1.59 9.66
C ARG A 59 2.94 1.74 8.46
N TRP A 60 2.64 2.71 7.60
CA TRP A 60 3.45 3.01 6.42
C TRP A 60 4.93 3.19 6.81
N GLY A 61 5.79 2.40 6.19
CA GLY A 61 7.23 2.48 6.35
C GLY A 61 7.88 3.07 5.10
N MET A 62 7.91 2.30 4.02
CA MET A 62 8.65 2.66 2.82
C MET A 62 8.14 1.95 1.56
N TRP A 63 8.61 2.46 0.42
CA TRP A 63 8.58 1.73 -0.84
C TRP A 63 9.64 0.62 -0.86
N GLU A 64 9.30 -0.51 -1.46
CA GLU A 64 10.22 -1.59 -1.73
C GLU A 64 10.03 -2.09 -3.16
N GLY A 65 11.13 -2.19 -3.90
CA GLY A 65 11.09 -2.65 -5.28
C GLY A 65 12.48 -2.69 -5.91
N PRO A 66 12.67 -3.46 -6.99
CA PRO A 66 13.92 -3.44 -7.73
C PRO A 66 14.14 -2.05 -8.38
N PRO A 67 15.37 -1.68 -8.76
CA PRO A 67 15.66 -0.36 -9.37
C PRO A 67 14.81 -0.01 -10.60
N LYS A 68 14.32 -1.02 -11.33
CA LYS A 68 13.46 -0.84 -12.51
C LYS A 68 11.97 -0.64 -12.17
N ASN A 69 11.56 -0.88 -10.91
CA ASN A 69 10.19 -0.72 -10.43
C ASN A 69 10.20 -0.46 -8.90
N GLN A 70 10.76 0.67 -8.49
CA GLN A 70 10.91 1.04 -7.08
C GLN A 70 9.56 1.11 -6.34
N TYR A 71 8.51 1.58 -7.02
CA TYR A 71 7.16 1.78 -6.46
C TYR A 71 6.26 0.54 -6.59
N GLY A 72 6.86 -0.65 -6.74
CA GLY A 72 6.12 -1.90 -6.94
C GLY A 72 5.51 -2.48 -5.67
N ARG A 73 6.08 -2.21 -4.48
CA ARG A 73 5.56 -2.72 -3.21
C ARG A 73 5.62 -1.66 -2.12
N MET A 74 4.59 -1.64 -1.28
CA MET A 74 4.51 -0.82 -0.08
C MET A 74 4.74 -1.70 1.15
N VAL A 75 5.62 -1.26 2.04
CA VAL A 75 5.95 -1.99 3.27
C VAL A 75 5.34 -1.27 4.46
N TYR A 76 4.59 -2.03 5.27
CA TYR A 76 3.96 -1.57 6.51
C TYR A 76 4.50 -2.37 7.69
N GLU A 77 5.02 -1.68 8.69
CA GLU A 77 5.73 -2.27 9.83
C GLU A 77 5.20 -1.74 11.15
N ASN A 78 5.73 -2.24 12.27
CA ASN A 78 5.38 -1.75 13.61
C ASN A 78 3.87 -1.84 13.92
N GLY A 79 3.21 -2.89 13.44
CA GLY A 79 1.84 -3.24 13.84
C GLY A 79 1.78 -3.75 15.28
N GLU A 80 0.58 -4.12 15.71
CA GLU A 80 0.34 -4.58 17.07
C GLU A 80 1.19 -5.83 17.40
N PRO A 81 1.79 -5.91 18.59
CA PRO A 81 2.60 -7.05 19.00
C PRO A 81 1.88 -8.39 18.86
N CYS A 82 2.58 -9.35 18.30
CA CYS A 82 2.12 -10.72 18.15
C CYS A 82 2.87 -11.62 19.15
N TRP A 83 2.14 -12.41 19.92
CA TRP A 83 2.66 -13.14 21.08
C TRP A 83 3.86 -14.07 20.82
N GLN A 84 4.15 -14.40 19.55
CA GLN A 84 5.23 -15.30 19.14
C GLN A 84 6.08 -14.79 17.96
N GLY A 85 5.90 -13.56 17.48
CA GLY A 85 6.41 -13.16 16.15
C GLY A 85 6.91 -11.72 16.00
N GLY A 86 7.08 -10.98 17.10
CA GLY A 86 7.39 -9.54 17.03
C GLY A 86 6.16 -8.71 16.64
N SER A 87 6.38 -7.52 16.10
CA SER A 87 5.30 -6.66 15.60
C SER A 87 4.73 -7.18 14.28
N ARG A 88 3.40 -7.11 14.11
CA ARG A 88 2.75 -7.43 12.83
C ARG A 88 3.29 -6.54 11.71
N SER A 89 3.41 -7.12 10.52
CA SER A 89 3.88 -6.41 9.32
C SER A 89 3.07 -6.83 8.10
N THR A 90 2.89 -5.91 7.15
CA THR A 90 2.18 -6.14 5.90
C THR A 90 3.02 -5.68 4.72
N THR A 91 3.19 -6.53 3.72
CA THR A 91 3.67 -6.15 2.39
C THR A 91 2.49 -6.03 1.43
N VAL A 92 2.37 -4.91 0.75
CA VAL A 92 1.34 -4.70 -0.28
C VAL A 92 2.00 -4.60 -1.64
N THR A 93 1.65 -5.49 -2.56
CA THR A 93 2.11 -5.46 -3.95
C THR A 93 1.16 -4.66 -4.81
N LEU A 94 1.67 -3.69 -5.56
CA LEU A 94 0.89 -2.91 -6.51
C LEU A 94 0.79 -3.65 -7.85
N THR A 95 -0.43 -3.76 -8.36
CA THR A 95 -0.72 -4.41 -9.65
C THR A 95 -1.50 -3.46 -10.55
N CYS A 96 -1.16 -3.45 -11.85
CA CYS A 96 -1.86 -2.63 -12.84
C CYS A 96 -3.30 -3.10 -13.02
N GLY A 97 -4.23 -2.14 -13.15
CA GLY A 97 -5.61 -2.41 -13.50
C GLY A 97 -6.47 -1.17 -13.67
N THR A 98 -7.72 -1.37 -14.05
CA THR A 98 -8.67 -0.28 -14.32
C THR A 98 -9.31 0.31 -13.07
N GLU A 99 -9.23 -0.41 -11.94
CA GLU A 99 -9.85 -0.02 -10.68
C GLU A 99 -8.80 0.08 -9.58
N THR A 100 -9.07 0.93 -8.59
CA THR A 100 -8.28 0.99 -7.37
C THR A 100 -8.96 0.18 -6.27
N ALA A 101 -8.42 -1.00 -5.96
CA ALA A 101 -9.06 -1.93 -5.03
C ALA A 101 -8.06 -2.91 -4.40
N LEU A 102 -8.32 -3.26 -3.14
CA LEU A 102 -7.65 -4.37 -2.45
C LEU A 102 -8.24 -5.70 -2.98
N ARG A 103 -7.42 -6.50 -3.65
CA ARG A 103 -7.87 -7.72 -4.35
C ARG A 103 -7.66 -8.99 -3.54
N SER A 104 -6.57 -9.07 -2.79
CA SER A 104 -6.25 -10.26 -2.00
C SER A 104 -5.53 -9.88 -0.72
N VAL A 105 -5.70 -10.72 0.31
CA VAL A 105 -4.96 -10.68 1.56
C VAL A 105 -4.65 -12.12 1.95
N LYS A 106 -3.41 -12.40 2.33
CA LYS A 106 -2.97 -13.72 2.84
C LYS A 106 -2.02 -13.53 4.03
N GLU A 107 -2.05 -14.49 4.94
CA GLU A 107 -1.11 -14.59 6.07
C GLU A 107 -0.20 -15.82 5.83
N PRO A 108 0.87 -15.69 5.01
CA PRO A 108 1.75 -16.82 4.68
C PRO A 108 2.54 -17.32 5.89
N SER A 109 2.82 -16.45 6.86
CA SER A 109 3.44 -16.79 8.12
C SER A 109 2.75 -15.99 9.23
N LYS A 110 2.82 -16.49 10.46
CA LYS A 110 2.13 -15.90 11.60
C LYS A 110 2.50 -14.42 11.75
N CYS A 111 1.48 -13.55 11.75
CA CYS A 111 1.61 -12.11 11.92
C CYS A 111 2.36 -11.38 10.78
N GLN A 112 2.61 -12.05 9.65
CA GLN A 112 3.10 -11.43 8.41
C GLN A 112 2.03 -11.55 7.34
N TYR A 113 1.67 -10.42 6.75
CA TYR A 113 0.60 -10.34 5.77
C TYR A 113 1.15 -9.92 4.42
N ILE A 114 0.59 -10.51 3.36
CA ILE A 114 0.78 -10.05 1.98
C ILE A 114 -0.56 -9.66 1.39
N MET A 115 -0.57 -8.56 0.64
CA MET A 115 -1.76 -8.03 0.00
C MET A 115 -1.49 -7.72 -1.46
N ASP A 116 -2.49 -7.95 -2.32
CA ASP A 116 -2.47 -7.49 -3.71
C ASP A 116 -3.39 -6.29 -3.84
N PHE A 117 -2.81 -5.14 -4.18
CA PHE A 117 -3.54 -3.90 -4.38
C PHE A 117 -3.51 -3.52 -5.86
N GLN A 118 -4.68 -3.52 -6.49
CA GLN A 118 -4.80 -3.13 -7.89
C GLN A 118 -5.04 -1.63 -7.98
N THR A 119 -4.37 -0.95 -8.91
CA THR A 119 -4.59 0.48 -9.14
C THR A 119 -4.12 0.91 -10.54
N PRO A 120 -4.81 1.87 -11.19
CA PRO A 120 -4.39 2.40 -12.49
C PRO A 120 -3.01 3.05 -12.47
N VAL A 121 -2.58 3.63 -11.34
CA VAL A 121 -1.26 4.27 -11.24
C VAL A 121 -0.09 3.27 -11.31
N ALA A 122 -0.34 2.00 -11.00
CA ALA A 122 0.64 0.94 -11.14
C ALA A 122 0.83 0.50 -12.61
N CYS A 123 -0.02 0.97 -13.52
CA CYS A 123 0.18 0.78 -14.95
C CYS A 123 1.28 1.72 -15.40
N GLN A 124 2.42 1.17 -15.83
CA GLN A 124 3.44 1.97 -16.48
C GLN A 124 2.81 2.71 -17.67
N PRO A 125 3.01 4.03 -17.82
CA PRO A 125 2.68 4.66 -19.08
C PRO A 125 3.44 3.90 -20.17
N VAL A 126 2.72 3.51 -21.24
CA VAL A 126 3.32 2.95 -22.45
C VAL A 126 4.44 3.92 -22.81
N LEU A 127 5.67 3.46 -22.61
CA LEU A 127 6.93 4.20 -22.68
C LEU A 127 6.76 5.63 -23.21
N LYS A 128 7.05 6.66 -22.40
CA LYS A 128 7.63 7.89 -22.95
C LYS A 128 8.99 7.50 -23.56
N GLN A 129 8.97 6.81 -24.71
CA GLN A 129 10.12 6.73 -25.58
C GLN A 129 10.40 8.18 -25.94
N ARG A 130 11.49 8.73 -25.38
CA ARG A 130 12.05 9.99 -25.86
C ARG A 130 12.15 9.88 -27.38
N GLY A 131 11.58 10.88 -28.05
CA GLY A 131 11.11 10.83 -29.43
C GLY A 131 12.04 10.15 -30.44
N ILE A 132 11.41 9.40 -31.33
CA ILE A 132 11.76 9.43 -32.76
C ILE A 132 10.45 9.76 -33.48
N HIS A 133 10.16 11.06 -33.60
CA HIS A 133 9.31 11.55 -34.68
C HIS A 133 10.15 11.37 -35.95
N SER A 134 9.96 10.25 -36.66
CA SER A 134 10.35 10.20 -38.07
C SER A 134 9.15 10.73 -38.84
N GLU A 135 9.18 12.01 -39.15
CA GLU A 135 8.35 12.53 -40.24
C GLU A 135 8.87 11.90 -41.54
N LEU A 136 7.96 11.25 -42.27
CA LEU A 136 8.14 10.83 -43.65
C LEU A 136 6.87 11.21 -44.41
#